data_AF-A0A3D5T0J9-F1
#
_entry.id   AF-A0A3D5T0J9-F1
#
_cell.length_a   1.000
_cell.length_b   1.000
_cell.length_c   1.000
_cell.angle_alpha   90.00
_cell.angle_beta   90.00
_cell.angle_gamma   90.00
#
_symmetry.space_group_name_H-M   'P 1'
#
loop_
_entity.id
_entity.type
_entity.pdbx_description
1 polymer ?
#
loop_
_entity_poly.entity_id
_entity_poly.type
_entity_poly.pdbx_seq_one_letter_code
_entity_poly.pdbx_strand_id
1 'polypeptide(L)'
;PGDSTDPGLAGEVVRVPASEVIHVIDPVEGGQLRGVSKLAPAIVKLFLLDQYDDAELDRKKVAAMYAMFVTSPAPENPLASPEDEDGAGGLEIRPGQVVRLDPGEDVTVGQPADSGGTYEPFQYRTLLQISAALGIPYPYLANDMVKGNFSNSRLALIEFRRRVSAWQHSVMVWQLCRPVYARWMDAAVLSGALTLPGYEANRARLLAADWLPTKWDWVDPLKDANAEIAQIEAGLKSRTQAIAERGYDAEQVDREIAAEHARERALGLDFRRPGSPAQGVQAMPVEGIDPDQTDQTDDAQDHPREEEDQP
;
A
#
# COMPACT_ATOMS: atom_id res chain seq x y z
N PRO A 1 12.81 -22.78 18.35
CA PRO A 1 13.07 -23.66 19.52
C PRO A 1 13.88 -22.91 20.59
N GLY A 2 13.33 -22.78 21.80
CA GLY A 2 14.04 -22.30 23.00
C GLY A 2 13.92 -20.81 23.31
N ASP A 3 12.71 -20.27 23.44
CA ASP A 3 12.51 -18.98 24.10
C ASP A 3 12.28 -19.22 25.61
N SER A 4 13.11 -18.63 26.47
CA SER A 4 13.04 -18.77 27.92
C SER A 4 11.93 -17.93 28.57
N THR A 5 11.20 -17.14 27.78
CA THR A 5 10.04 -16.34 28.21
C THR A 5 8.69 -17.01 27.91
N ASP A 6 8.72 -18.21 27.28
CA ASP A 6 7.52 -18.99 27.00
C ASP A 6 6.90 -19.50 28.33
N PRO A 7 5.69 -19.05 28.72
CA PRO A 7 5.04 -19.45 29.97
C PRO A 7 4.59 -20.93 30.00
N GLY A 8 5.19 -21.78 29.17
CA GLY A 8 4.78 -23.15 28.94
C GLY A 8 3.48 -23.16 28.15
N LEU A 9 3.59 -23.21 26.82
CA LEU A 9 2.48 -23.50 25.92
C LEU A 9 1.61 -24.63 26.50
N ALA A 10 0.39 -24.31 26.91
CA ALA A 10 -0.60 -25.31 27.31
C ALA A 10 -1.01 -26.11 26.06
N GLY A 11 -0.62 -27.39 26.01
CA GLY A 11 -0.96 -28.31 24.91
C GLY A 11 0.01 -29.48 24.76
N GLU A 12 -0.37 -30.49 23.98
CA GLU A 12 0.53 -31.57 23.57
C GLU A 12 1.50 -31.06 22.50
N VAL A 13 2.80 -31.19 22.74
CA VAL A 13 3.84 -30.76 21.79
C VAL A 13 4.14 -31.89 20.81
N VAL A 14 3.77 -31.69 19.54
CA VAL A 14 4.07 -32.63 18.45
C VAL A 14 5.28 -32.15 17.65
N ARG A 15 6.23 -33.04 17.38
CA ARG A 15 7.36 -32.76 16.49
C ARG A 15 6.93 -32.90 15.04
N VAL A 16 7.07 -31.83 14.28
CA VAL A 16 6.84 -31.82 12.82
C VAL A 16 8.19 -31.80 12.09
N PRO A 17 8.42 -32.67 11.10
CA PRO A 17 9.62 -32.63 10.27
C PRO A 17 9.79 -31.27 9.57
N ALA A 18 11.01 -30.74 9.51
CA ALA A 18 11.28 -29.47 8.84
C ALA A 18 10.89 -29.46 7.35
N SER A 19 10.90 -30.63 6.69
CA SER A 19 10.42 -30.80 5.32
C SER A 19 8.93 -30.49 5.15
N GLU A 20 8.13 -30.53 6.22
CA GLU A 20 6.69 -30.26 6.18
C GLU A 20 6.35 -28.80 6.49
N VAL A 21 7.35 -27.98 6.85
CA VAL A 21 7.18 -26.59 7.24
C VAL A 21 7.77 -25.67 6.18
N ILE A 22 6.97 -24.71 5.70
CA ILE A 22 7.46 -23.61 4.85
C ILE A 22 7.81 -22.44 5.77
N HIS A 23 9.11 -22.26 6.03
CA HIS A 23 9.60 -21.12 6.81
C HIS A 23 9.86 -19.92 5.90
N VAL A 24 8.87 -19.03 5.80
CA VAL A 24 8.97 -17.81 4.99
C VAL A 24 9.74 -16.74 5.76
N ILE A 25 10.82 -16.24 5.17
CA ILE A 25 11.63 -15.15 5.73
C ILE A 25 11.94 -14.11 4.65
N ASP A 26 12.10 -12.84 5.05
CA ASP A 26 12.63 -11.79 4.19
C ASP A 26 14.10 -11.56 4.58
N PRO A 27 15.08 -12.22 3.92
CA PRO A 27 16.48 -12.17 4.33
C PRO A 27 17.08 -10.80 3.99
N VAL A 28 17.68 -10.17 4.99
CA VAL A 28 18.42 -8.91 4.83
C VAL A 28 19.89 -9.19 4.51
N GLU A 29 20.43 -10.28 5.08
CA GLU A 29 21.81 -10.72 4.90
C GLU A 29 21.90 -12.18 4.44
N GLY A 30 22.99 -12.51 3.74
CA GLY A 30 23.27 -13.88 3.34
C GLY A 30 23.47 -14.80 4.56
N GLY A 31 22.79 -15.94 4.58
CA GLY A 31 22.90 -16.92 5.68
C GLY A 31 21.99 -16.64 6.89
N GLN A 32 21.13 -15.63 6.83
CA GLN A 32 20.18 -15.32 7.89
C GLN A 32 19.14 -16.45 8.06
N LEU A 33 19.09 -17.05 9.27
CA LEU A 33 18.19 -18.16 9.58
C LEU A 33 16.84 -17.72 10.18
N ARG A 34 16.72 -16.48 10.65
CA ARG A 34 15.51 -15.93 11.27
C ARG A 34 15.18 -14.58 10.66
N GLY A 35 13.92 -14.37 10.30
CA GLY A 35 13.46 -13.06 9.86
C GLY A 35 13.49 -12.02 10.98
N VAL A 36 13.73 -10.77 10.60
CA VAL A 36 13.51 -9.61 11.47
C VAL A 36 12.12 -9.05 11.18
N SER A 37 11.37 -8.70 12.22
CA SER A 37 10.05 -8.09 12.05
C SER A 37 10.15 -6.78 11.28
N LYS A 38 9.26 -6.56 10.31
CA LYS A 38 9.18 -5.29 9.57
C LYS A 38 8.84 -4.09 10.48
N LEU A 39 8.30 -4.34 11.68
CA LEU A 39 8.00 -3.31 12.69
C LEU A 39 9.19 -2.97 13.59
N ALA A 40 10.23 -3.81 13.61
CA ALA A 40 11.41 -3.61 14.45
C ALA A 40 12.04 -2.19 14.37
N PRO A 41 12.22 -1.57 13.19
CA PRO A 41 12.84 -0.24 13.12
C PRO A 41 11.96 0.88 13.69
N ALA A 42 10.64 0.66 13.85
CA ALA A 42 9.70 1.67 14.33
C ALA A 42 9.27 1.46 15.79
N ILE A 43 9.60 0.33 16.42
CA ILE A 43 9.03 -0.07 17.71
C ILE A 43 9.25 0.94 18.83
N VAL A 44 10.46 1.50 18.94
CA VAL A 44 10.79 2.52 19.95
C VAL A 44 9.96 3.80 19.72
N LYS A 45 9.77 4.19 18.46
CA LYS A 45 8.99 5.39 18.11
C LYS A 45 7.50 5.18 18.36
N LEU A 46 6.97 4.01 18.06
CA LEU A 46 5.59 3.64 18.36
C LEU A 46 5.33 3.68 19.87
N PHE A 47 6.24 3.12 20.67
CA PHE A 47 6.13 3.15 22.12
C PHE A 47 6.19 4.56 22.71
N LEU A 48 7.08 5.42 22.18
CA LEU A 48 7.16 6.81 22.61
C LEU A 48 5.94 7.63 22.18
N LEU A 49 5.34 7.32 21.03
CA LEU A 49 4.11 7.96 20.57
C LEU A 49 2.95 7.64 21.52
N ASP A 50 2.79 6.37 21.88
CA ASP A 50 1.77 5.89 22.82
C ASP A 50 1.89 6.56 24.19
N GLN A 51 3.11 6.59 24.76
CA GLN A 51 3.36 7.31 26.02
C GLN A 51 3.06 8.80 25.94
N TYR A 52 3.34 9.43 24.81
CA TYR A 52 3.09 10.85 24.63
C TYR A 52 1.58 11.14 24.55
N ASP A 53 0.81 10.28 23.88
CA ASP A 53 -0.65 10.40 23.82
C ASP A 53 -1.28 10.27 25.21
N ASP A 54 -0.83 9.30 26.02
CA ASP A 54 -1.27 9.14 27.40
C ASP A 54 -0.90 10.36 28.27
N ALA A 55 0.34 10.84 28.16
CA ALA A 55 0.82 11.99 28.92
C ALA A 55 0.06 13.28 28.56
N GLU A 56 -0.27 13.49 27.29
CA GLU A 56 -1.06 14.63 26.83
C GLU A 56 -2.52 14.53 27.27
N LEU A 57 -3.10 13.33 27.26
CA LEU A 57 -4.43 13.10 27.80
C LEU A 57 -4.49 13.41 29.29
N ASP A 58 -3.52 12.92 30.06
CA ASP A 58 -3.44 13.15 31.51
C ASP A 58 -3.16 14.62 31.84
N ARG A 59 -2.29 15.28 31.06
CA ARG A 59 -2.10 16.73 31.17
C ARG A 59 -3.41 17.49 30.94
N LYS A 60 -4.20 17.13 29.93
CA LYS A 60 -5.50 17.76 29.66
C LYS A 60 -6.50 17.50 30.79
N LYS A 61 -6.52 16.29 31.38
CA LYS A 61 -7.34 15.99 32.56
C LYS A 61 -6.95 16.86 33.75
N VAL A 62 -5.66 16.95 34.07
CA VAL A 62 -5.15 17.79 35.17
C VAL A 62 -5.39 19.27 34.89
N ALA A 63 -5.20 19.73 33.64
CA ALA A 63 -5.47 21.11 33.27
C ALA A 63 -6.96 21.49 33.37
N ALA A 64 -7.86 20.53 33.17
CA ALA A 64 -9.29 20.71 33.41
C ALA A 64 -9.66 20.68 34.91
N MET A 65 -8.77 20.19 35.78
CA MET A 65 -8.91 20.28 37.23
C MET A 65 -8.32 21.62 37.69
N TYR A 66 -9.17 22.52 38.19
CA TYR A 66 -8.69 23.75 38.82
C TYR A 66 -7.99 23.42 40.14
N ALA A 67 -6.66 23.43 40.15
CA ALA A 67 -5.87 23.34 41.37
C ALA A 67 -5.85 24.74 42.03
N MET A 68 -6.52 24.86 43.17
CA MET A 68 -6.52 26.06 44.01
C MET A 68 -5.59 25.84 45.19
N PHE A 69 -4.59 26.69 45.34
CA PHE A 69 -3.69 26.69 46.50
C PHE A 69 -4.18 27.74 47.49
N VAL A 70 -4.56 27.32 48.69
CA VAL A 70 -4.91 28.22 49.79
C VAL A 70 -3.62 28.56 50.55
N THR A 71 -3.30 29.85 50.63
CA THR A 71 -2.18 30.35 51.43
C THR A 71 -2.73 31.07 52.66
N SER A 72 -2.52 30.50 53.84
CA SER A 72 -2.93 31.10 55.11
C SER A 72 -1.76 31.90 55.72
N PRO A 73 -2.03 33.02 56.40
CA PRO A 73 -0.99 33.82 57.03
C PRO A 73 -0.29 33.06 58.15
N ALA A 74 1.00 33.34 58.37
CA ALA A 74 1.77 32.73 59.45
C ALA A 74 1.12 33.03 60.82
N PRO A 75 1.04 32.05 61.74
CA PRO A 75 0.40 32.26 63.03
C PRO A 75 1.12 33.37 63.80
N GLU A 76 0.38 34.37 64.28
CA GLU A 76 0.92 35.51 65.05
C GLU A 76 1.58 35.07 66.36
N ASN A 77 1.38 33.82 66.81
CA ASN A 77 1.93 33.30 68.06
C ASN A 77 2.62 31.92 67.85
N PRO A 78 3.96 31.84 67.91
CA PRO A 78 4.72 30.59 67.73
C PRO A 78 4.54 29.54 68.84
N LEU A 79 3.79 29.87 69.90
CA LEU A 79 3.57 29.05 71.10
C LEU A 79 2.12 28.57 71.26
N ALA A 80 1.22 28.92 70.33
CA ALA A 80 -0.13 28.38 70.34
C ALA A 80 -0.06 26.87 70.01
N SER A 81 -0.66 26.04 70.87
CA SER A 81 -0.87 24.62 70.53
C SER A 81 -1.83 24.57 69.35
N PRO A 82 -1.61 23.71 68.34
CA PRO A 82 -2.59 23.54 67.28
C PRO A 82 -3.89 23.09 67.95
N GLU A 83 -4.89 23.96 67.97
CA GLU A 83 -6.25 23.55 68.30
C GLU A 83 -6.65 22.55 67.21
N ASP A 84 -7.22 21.42 67.63
CA ASP A 84 -7.52 20.27 66.79
C ASP A 84 -8.19 20.73 65.49
N GLU A 85 -7.39 20.80 64.43
CA GLU A 85 -7.82 21.12 63.07
C GLU A 85 -8.47 19.86 62.49
N ASP A 86 -9.58 19.44 63.12
CA ASP A 86 -10.53 18.45 62.63
C ASP A 86 -11.18 19.02 61.36
N GLY A 87 -10.44 19.04 60.26
CA GLY A 87 -10.92 19.66 59.02
C GLY A 87 -9.97 19.61 57.84
N ALA A 88 -8.65 19.47 58.04
CA ALA A 88 -7.70 19.30 56.93
C ALA A 88 -7.69 17.84 56.40
N GLY A 89 -8.84 17.17 56.44
CA GLY A 89 -9.06 15.94 55.68
C GLY A 89 -9.08 16.34 54.21
N GLY A 90 -8.02 15.98 53.48
CA GLY A 90 -7.75 16.35 52.09
C GLY A 90 -9.00 16.75 51.31
N LEU A 91 -9.14 18.05 51.06
CA LEU A 91 -10.27 18.61 50.35
C LEU A 91 -10.29 17.98 48.94
N GLU A 92 -11.26 17.10 48.69
CA GLU A 92 -11.45 16.48 47.38
C GLU A 92 -11.99 17.55 46.42
N ILE A 93 -11.09 18.26 45.74
CA ILE A 93 -11.44 19.33 44.81
C ILE A 93 -12.06 18.72 43.55
N ARG A 94 -13.30 19.10 43.24
CA ARG A 94 -14.01 18.69 42.01
C ARG A 94 -14.14 19.86 41.03
N PRO A 95 -14.10 19.60 39.71
CA PRO A 95 -14.27 20.66 38.71
C PRO A 95 -15.58 21.45 38.93
N GLY A 96 -15.48 22.78 39.08
CA GLY A 96 -16.62 23.67 39.29
C GLY A 96 -17.05 23.91 40.75
N GLN A 97 -16.30 23.40 41.73
CA GLN A 97 -16.59 23.61 43.16
C GLN A 97 -16.16 25.01 43.63
N VAL A 98 -17.04 25.71 44.36
CA VAL A 98 -16.73 26.97 45.05
C VAL A 98 -16.45 26.65 46.51
N VAL A 99 -15.20 26.87 46.95
CA VAL A 99 -14.77 26.66 48.34
C VAL A 99 -14.75 28.02 49.04
N ARG A 100 -15.28 28.09 50.27
CA ARG A 100 -15.16 29.30 51.10
C ARG A 100 -13.82 29.30 51.83
N LEU A 101 -13.22 30.48 51.88
CA LEU A 101 -11.92 30.75 52.50
C LEU A 101 -12.13 31.45 53.84
N ASP A 102 -11.23 31.21 54.77
CA ASP A 102 -11.21 31.91 56.05
C ASP A 102 -10.59 33.32 55.92
N PRO A 103 -10.87 34.24 56.87
CA PRO A 103 -10.40 35.61 56.79
C PRO A 103 -8.87 35.71 56.73
N GLY A 104 -8.33 36.23 55.62
CA GLY A 104 -6.89 36.40 55.41
C GLY A 104 -6.23 35.32 54.55
N GLU A 105 -6.97 34.27 54.16
CA GLU A 105 -6.51 33.27 53.20
C GLU A 105 -6.63 33.77 51.76
N ASP A 106 -5.61 33.51 50.94
CA ASP A 106 -5.62 33.82 49.51
C ASP A 106 -5.60 32.54 48.67
N VAL A 107 -6.31 32.56 47.54
CA VAL A 107 -6.34 31.44 46.57
C VAL A 107 -5.55 31.80 45.34
N THR A 108 -4.43 31.10 45.16
CA THR A 108 -3.72 31.11 43.88
C THR A 108 -4.19 29.93 43.05
N VAL A 109 -4.79 30.21 41.90
CA VAL A 109 -5.11 29.18 40.91
C VAL A 109 -3.82 28.82 40.17
N GLY A 110 -3.38 27.57 40.27
CA GLY A 110 -2.31 27.08 39.41
C GLY A 110 -2.82 27.09 37.97
N GLN A 111 -2.25 27.94 37.11
CA GLN A 111 -2.51 27.87 35.67
C GLN A 111 -1.54 26.86 35.06
N PRO A 112 -1.99 25.67 34.65
CA PRO A 112 -1.14 24.76 33.91
C PRO A 112 -0.75 25.45 32.59
N ALA A 113 0.53 25.38 32.22
CA ALA A 113 1.00 25.98 30.98
C ALA A 113 0.18 25.44 29.79
N ASP A 114 -0.33 26.33 28.95
CA ASP A 114 -1.02 25.94 27.73
C ASP A 114 0.00 25.46 26.69
N SER A 115 -0.11 24.20 26.28
CA SER A 115 0.69 23.61 25.20
C SER A 115 -0.20 22.97 24.13
N GLY A 116 -1.50 23.28 24.09
CA GLY A 116 -2.45 22.60 23.19
C GLY A 116 -2.06 22.67 21.70
N GLY A 117 -1.36 23.73 21.30
CA GLY A 117 -0.92 23.94 19.92
C GLY A 117 0.25 23.07 19.45
N THR A 118 0.98 22.40 20.35
CA THR A 118 2.19 21.61 19.99
C THR A 118 1.93 20.13 19.77
N TYR A 119 0.75 19.64 20.14
CA TYR A 119 0.39 18.24 20.09
C TYR A 119 0.35 17.67 18.65
N GLU A 120 -0.40 18.32 17.75
CA GLU A 120 -0.50 17.90 16.35
C GLU A 120 0.86 17.95 15.62
N PRO A 121 1.66 19.05 15.73
CA PRO A 121 2.96 19.09 15.07
C PRO A 121 3.92 18.00 15.54
N PHE A 122 3.92 17.67 16.83
CA PHE A 122 4.74 16.57 17.37
C PHE A 122 4.26 15.21 16.83
N GLN A 123 2.96 14.92 16.94
CA GLN A 123 2.38 13.70 16.40
C GLN A 123 2.69 13.52 14.91
N TYR A 124 2.47 14.57 14.12
CA TYR A 124 2.73 14.57 12.69
C TYR A 124 4.20 14.23 12.38
N ARG A 125 5.15 14.85 13.09
CA ARG A 125 6.59 14.57 12.90
C ARG A 125 6.97 13.16 13.34
N THR A 126 6.39 12.66 14.43
CA THR A 126 6.63 11.30 14.92
C THR A 126 6.07 10.26 13.95
N LEU A 127 4.85 10.45 13.43
CA LEU A 127 4.24 9.61 12.41
C LEU A 127 5.04 9.61 11.09
N LEU A 128 5.61 10.73 10.68
CA LEU A 128 6.52 10.79 9.53
C LEU A 128 7.78 9.95 9.75
N GLN A 129 8.37 9.97 10.95
CA GLN A 129 9.53 9.14 11.27
C GLN A 129 9.18 7.65 11.29
N ILE A 130 8.00 7.28 11.80
CA ILE A 130 7.47 5.91 11.76
C ILE A 130 7.24 5.47 10.32
N SER A 131 6.60 6.32 9.50
CA SER A 131 6.40 6.12 8.06
C SER A 131 7.72 5.86 7.33
N ALA A 132 8.77 6.64 7.61
CA ALA A 132 10.09 6.43 7.04
C ALA A 132 10.73 5.10 7.50
N ALA A 133 10.62 4.77 8.79
CA ALA A 133 11.16 3.52 9.35
C ALA A 133 10.49 2.27 8.77
N LEU A 134 9.17 2.31 8.58
CA LEU A 134 8.40 1.22 7.98
C LEU A 134 8.49 1.23 6.45
N GLY A 135 8.90 2.34 5.84
CA GLY A 135 8.81 2.63 4.41
C GLY A 135 7.39 2.50 3.85
N ILE A 136 6.40 2.92 4.64
CA ILE A 136 4.99 3.05 4.25
C ILE A 136 4.72 4.55 4.11
N PRO A 137 4.21 5.07 2.98
CA PRO A 137 3.91 6.49 2.84
C PRO A 137 2.98 7.01 3.95
N TYR A 138 3.27 8.18 4.51
CA TYR A 138 2.48 8.78 5.60
C TYR A 138 0.97 8.78 5.33
N PRO A 139 0.47 9.18 4.14
CA PRO A 139 -0.97 9.21 3.91
C PRO A 139 -1.62 7.84 3.97
N TYR A 140 -0.87 6.76 3.71
CA TYR A 140 -1.34 5.38 3.87
C TYR A 140 -1.28 4.91 5.33
N LEU A 141 -0.25 5.33 6.06
CA LEU A 141 -0.06 4.95 7.45
C LEU A 141 -1.09 5.61 8.37
N ALA A 142 -1.27 6.93 8.24
CA ALA A 142 -2.10 7.74 9.11
C ALA A 142 -3.53 7.95 8.56
N ASN A 143 -3.79 7.53 7.32
CA ASN A 143 -5.02 7.84 6.57
C ASN A 143 -5.34 9.35 6.55
N ASP A 144 -4.30 10.18 6.52
CA ASP A 144 -4.39 11.63 6.50
C ASP A 144 -3.83 12.17 5.18
N MET A 145 -4.71 12.82 4.43
CA MET A 145 -4.42 13.40 3.11
C MET A 145 -4.26 14.93 3.16
N VAL A 146 -4.45 15.58 4.31
CA VAL A 146 -4.51 17.05 4.44
C VAL A 146 -3.22 17.72 3.95
N LYS A 147 -2.07 17.10 4.21
CA LYS A 147 -0.74 17.64 3.85
C LYS A 147 -0.17 17.06 2.54
N GLY A 148 -0.95 16.28 1.80
CA GLY A 148 -0.50 15.60 0.58
C GLY A 148 -0.80 16.38 -0.70
N ASN A 149 0.22 16.71 -1.49
CA ASN A 149 0.04 17.16 -2.87
C ASN A 149 -0.05 15.93 -3.81
N PHE A 150 -0.94 15.97 -4.81
CA PHE A 150 -1.17 14.88 -5.76
C PHE A 150 0.13 14.32 -6.36
N SER A 151 1.02 15.19 -6.86
CA SER A 151 2.29 14.76 -7.47
C SER A 151 3.21 14.03 -6.48
N ASN A 152 3.30 14.52 -5.23
CA ASN A 152 4.15 13.93 -4.21
C ASN A 152 3.57 12.60 -3.71
N SER A 153 2.25 12.55 -3.50
CA SER A 153 1.54 11.32 -3.12
C SER A 153 1.66 10.25 -4.21
N ARG A 154 1.58 10.63 -5.49
CA ARG A 154 1.78 9.73 -6.63
C ARG A 154 3.19 9.15 -6.65
N LEU A 155 4.23 9.99 -6.50
CA LEU A 155 5.61 9.51 -6.48
C LEU A 155 5.86 8.55 -5.30
N ALA A 156 5.39 8.90 -4.10
CA ALA A 156 5.51 8.05 -2.92
C ALA A 156 4.80 6.70 -3.09
N LEU A 157 3.65 6.69 -3.77
CA LEU A 157 2.91 5.48 -4.09
C LEU A 157 3.64 4.57 -5.06
N ILE A 158 4.25 5.11 -6.12
CA ILE A 158 5.01 4.33 -7.10
C ILE A 158 6.18 3.62 -6.41
N GLU A 159 6.95 4.34 -5.59
CA GLU A 159 8.05 3.78 -4.80
C GLU A 159 7.58 2.67 -3.84
N PHE A 160 6.49 2.92 -3.12
CA PHE A 160 5.90 1.95 -2.21
C PHE A 160 5.45 0.68 -2.93
N ARG A 161 4.72 0.82 -4.04
CA ARG A 161 4.25 -0.30 -4.87
C ARG A 161 5.42 -1.12 -5.40
N ARG A 162 6.48 -0.48 -5.90
CA ARG A 162 7.71 -1.15 -6.35
C ARG A 162 8.31 -2.02 -5.24
N ARG A 163 8.38 -1.50 -4.01
CA ARG A 163 8.88 -2.25 -2.85
C ARG A 163 7.99 -3.44 -2.50
N VAL A 164 6.66 -3.25 -2.51
CA VAL A 164 5.69 -4.32 -2.24
C VAL A 164 5.79 -5.41 -3.29
N SER A 165 5.84 -5.06 -4.58
CA SER A 165 5.99 -6.02 -5.68
C SER A 165 7.30 -6.79 -5.56
N ALA A 166 8.42 -6.12 -5.26
CA ALA A 166 9.69 -6.80 -5.05
C ALA A 166 9.58 -7.87 -3.95
N TRP A 167 9.03 -7.52 -2.78
CA TRP A 167 8.80 -8.45 -1.67
C TRP A 167 7.82 -9.58 -2.04
N GLN A 168 6.74 -9.26 -2.73
CA GLN A 168 5.74 -10.25 -3.16
C GLN A 168 6.37 -11.30 -4.07
N HIS A 169 7.21 -10.91 -5.03
CA HIS A 169 7.84 -11.86 -5.95
C HIS A 169 9.05 -12.56 -5.32
N SER A 170 9.93 -11.84 -4.62
CA SER A 170 11.18 -12.38 -4.09
C SER A 170 11.01 -13.21 -2.82
N VAL A 171 9.96 -12.94 -2.03
CA VAL A 171 9.70 -13.63 -0.76
C VAL A 171 8.47 -14.52 -0.89
N MET A 172 7.29 -13.95 -1.12
CA MET A 172 6.03 -14.71 -1.06
C MET A 172 5.93 -15.73 -2.19
N VAL A 173 6.09 -15.28 -3.44
CA VAL A 173 6.06 -16.18 -4.59
C VAL A 173 7.20 -17.20 -4.51
N TRP A 174 8.41 -16.72 -4.23
CA TRP A 174 9.59 -17.58 -4.23
C TRP A 174 9.55 -18.68 -3.17
N GLN A 175 9.24 -18.32 -1.92
CA GLN A 175 9.37 -19.21 -0.76
C GLN A 175 8.06 -19.91 -0.38
N LEU A 176 6.91 -19.29 -0.66
CA LEU A 176 5.60 -19.88 -0.31
C LEU A 176 4.90 -20.44 -1.54
N CYS A 177 4.62 -19.60 -2.53
CA CYS A 177 3.71 -20.00 -3.60
C CYS A 177 4.31 -21.08 -4.50
N ARG A 178 5.60 -20.98 -4.86
CA ARG A 178 6.28 -21.98 -5.70
C ARG A 178 6.35 -23.37 -5.04
N PRO A 179 6.78 -23.53 -3.77
CA PRO A 179 6.76 -24.85 -3.13
C PRO A 179 5.36 -25.44 -2.97
N VAL A 180 4.36 -24.60 -2.65
CA VAL A 180 2.96 -25.04 -2.54
C VAL A 180 2.46 -25.51 -3.90
N TYR A 181 2.68 -24.73 -4.96
CA TYR A 181 2.28 -25.08 -6.31
C TYR A 181 2.98 -26.34 -6.82
N ALA A 182 4.28 -26.48 -6.56
CA ALA A 182 5.02 -27.68 -6.94
C ALA A 182 4.45 -28.94 -6.27
N ARG A 183 4.17 -28.88 -4.96
CA ARG A 183 3.55 -30.00 -4.23
C ARG A 183 2.14 -30.30 -4.72
N TRP A 184 1.35 -29.27 -5.01
CA TRP A 184 0.01 -29.45 -5.55
C TRP A 184 0.06 -30.11 -6.93
N MET A 185 0.95 -29.67 -7.82
CA MET A 185 1.15 -30.26 -9.14
C MET A 185 1.57 -31.74 -9.04
N ASP A 186 2.54 -32.05 -8.17
CA ASP A 186 2.98 -33.43 -7.93
C ASP A 186 1.79 -34.30 -7.47
N ALA A 187 1.02 -33.83 -6.49
CA ALA A 187 -0.14 -34.55 -5.98
C ALA A 187 -1.24 -34.71 -7.03
N ALA A 188 -1.50 -33.69 -7.85
CA ALA A 188 -2.52 -33.71 -8.91
C ALA A 188 -2.17 -34.73 -10.00
N VAL A 189 -0.89 -34.83 -10.39
CA VAL A 189 -0.43 -35.81 -11.37
C VAL A 189 -0.43 -37.23 -10.78
N LEU A 190 0.10 -37.40 -9.56
CA LEU A 190 0.18 -38.71 -8.91
C LEU A 190 -1.20 -39.32 -8.59
N SER A 191 -2.18 -38.46 -8.27
CA SER A 191 -3.56 -38.90 -8.02
C SER A 191 -4.36 -39.17 -9.30
N GLY A 192 -3.84 -38.79 -10.47
CA GLY A 192 -4.54 -38.91 -11.75
C GLY A 192 -5.60 -37.83 -12.00
N ALA A 193 -5.70 -36.81 -11.13
CA ALA A 193 -6.58 -35.65 -11.36
C ALA A 193 -6.11 -34.80 -12.54
N LEU A 194 -4.82 -34.81 -12.84
CA LEU A 194 -4.22 -34.10 -13.96
C LEU A 194 -3.34 -35.04 -14.81
N THR A 195 -3.72 -35.23 -16.08
CA THR A 195 -2.96 -36.06 -17.02
C THR A 195 -1.93 -35.21 -17.76
N LEU A 196 -0.67 -35.27 -17.34
CA LEU A 196 0.46 -34.63 -18.01
C LEU A 196 1.47 -35.70 -18.48
N PRO A 197 1.39 -36.13 -19.74
CA PRO A 197 2.34 -37.10 -20.29
C PRO A 197 3.79 -36.60 -20.16
N GLY A 198 4.66 -37.44 -19.61
CA GLY A 198 6.07 -37.11 -19.42
C GLY A 198 6.34 -36.08 -18.32
N TYR A 199 5.43 -35.94 -17.33
CA TYR A 199 5.62 -35.04 -16.19
C TYR A 199 6.94 -35.29 -15.46
N GLU A 200 7.25 -36.53 -15.09
CA GLU A 200 8.49 -36.90 -14.41
C GLU A 200 9.75 -36.46 -15.18
N ALA A 201 9.74 -36.64 -16.50
CA ALA A 201 10.88 -36.29 -17.35
C ALA A 201 11.01 -34.77 -17.60
N ASN A 202 9.90 -34.04 -17.59
CA ASN A 202 9.83 -32.62 -17.95
C ASN A 202 9.35 -31.71 -16.80
N ARG A 203 9.45 -32.19 -15.55
CA ARG A 203 8.82 -31.57 -14.38
C ARG A 203 9.19 -30.11 -14.22
N ALA A 204 10.47 -29.77 -14.37
CA ALA A 204 10.93 -28.39 -14.24
C ALA A 204 10.25 -27.43 -15.24
N ARG A 205 10.04 -27.88 -16.47
CA ARG A 205 9.36 -27.11 -17.51
C ARG A 205 7.85 -27.00 -17.24
N LEU A 206 7.23 -28.08 -16.77
CA LEU A 206 5.79 -28.15 -16.50
C LEU A 206 5.39 -27.48 -15.18
N LEU A 207 6.35 -27.15 -14.32
CA LEU A 207 6.16 -26.32 -13.13
C LEU A 207 6.34 -24.83 -13.41
N ALA A 208 6.74 -24.44 -14.62
CA ALA A 208 6.82 -23.04 -14.99
C ALA A 208 5.41 -22.43 -14.98
N ALA A 209 5.20 -21.46 -14.11
CA ALA A 209 3.93 -20.75 -13.95
C ALA A 209 4.22 -19.27 -13.76
N ASP A 210 3.39 -18.44 -14.40
CA ASP A 210 3.41 -16.99 -14.21
C ASP A 210 2.62 -16.62 -12.96
N TRP A 211 3.23 -15.79 -12.13
CA TRP A 211 2.63 -15.32 -10.88
C TRP A 211 2.10 -13.93 -11.09
N LEU A 212 0.78 -13.83 -11.25
CA LEU A 212 0.08 -12.60 -11.59
C LEU A 212 -0.60 -12.02 -10.33
N PRO A 213 0.06 -11.10 -9.60
CA PRO A 213 -0.56 -10.45 -8.44
C PRO A 213 -1.67 -9.49 -8.87
N THR A 214 -2.54 -9.13 -7.93
CA THR A 214 -3.61 -8.17 -8.19
C THR A 214 -3.04 -6.85 -8.71
N LYS A 215 -3.71 -6.30 -9.72
CA LYS A 215 -3.36 -5.01 -10.31
C LYS A 215 -3.37 -3.90 -9.26
N TRP A 216 -2.42 -2.98 -9.38
CA TRP A 216 -2.50 -1.68 -8.74
C TRP A 216 -3.34 -0.71 -9.57
N ASP A 217 -4.32 -0.07 -8.94
CA ASP A 217 -5.10 0.96 -9.61
C ASP A 217 -4.22 2.13 -10.07
N TRP A 218 -4.57 2.67 -11.23
CA TRP A 218 -3.92 3.87 -11.75
C TRP A 218 -4.16 5.05 -10.85
N VAL A 219 -3.15 5.92 -10.75
CA VAL A 219 -3.28 7.14 -9.96
C VAL A 219 -3.98 8.21 -10.80
N ASP A 220 -3.65 8.30 -12.10
CA ASP A 220 -4.39 9.09 -13.08
C ASP A 220 -4.79 8.15 -14.23
N PRO A 221 -6.01 7.60 -14.20
CA PRO A 221 -6.42 6.57 -15.15
C PRO A 221 -6.23 6.95 -16.62
N LEU A 222 -6.50 8.20 -16.99
CA LEU A 222 -6.41 8.63 -18.38
C LEU A 222 -4.96 8.78 -18.83
N LYS A 223 -4.12 9.46 -18.03
CA LYS A 223 -2.71 9.65 -18.39
C LYS A 223 -1.93 8.34 -18.38
N ASP A 224 -2.20 7.49 -17.39
CA ASP A 224 -1.54 6.19 -17.25
C ASP A 224 -1.95 5.24 -18.39
N ALA A 225 -3.22 5.25 -18.80
CA ALA A 225 -3.69 4.49 -19.98
C ALA A 225 -3.00 4.94 -21.26
N ASN A 226 -2.98 6.24 -21.52
CA ASN A 226 -2.41 6.79 -22.75
C ASN A 226 -0.91 6.54 -22.82
N ALA A 227 -0.20 6.63 -21.69
CA ALA A 227 1.21 6.28 -21.60
C ALA A 227 1.44 4.79 -21.91
N GLU A 228 0.58 3.90 -21.42
CA GLU A 228 0.68 2.46 -21.69
C GLU A 228 0.38 2.14 -23.17
N ILE A 229 -0.63 2.76 -23.77
CA ILE A 229 -0.92 2.63 -25.21
C ILE A 229 0.28 3.12 -26.04
N ALA A 230 0.83 4.28 -25.73
CA ALA A 230 1.99 4.83 -26.44
C ALA A 230 3.23 3.93 -26.34
N GLN A 231 3.46 3.29 -25.19
CA GLN A 231 4.54 2.31 -25.02
C GLN A 231 4.35 1.06 -25.88
N ILE A 232 3.10 0.59 -26.01
CA ILE A 232 2.76 -0.55 -26.86
C ILE A 232 2.96 -0.19 -28.33
N GLU A 233 2.46 0.97 -28.77
CA GLU A 233 2.61 1.46 -30.14
C GLU A 233 4.08 1.72 -30.51
N ALA A 234 4.88 2.20 -29.55
CA ALA A 234 6.32 2.39 -29.73
C ALA A 234 7.13 1.07 -29.69
N GLY A 235 6.48 -0.08 -29.44
CA GLY A 235 7.16 -1.38 -29.34
C GLY A 235 8.03 -1.56 -28.08
N LEU A 236 7.90 -0.66 -27.09
CA LEU A 236 8.64 -0.73 -25.83
C LEU A 236 8.00 -1.72 -24.84
N LYS A 237 6.71 -2.04 -25.03
CA LYS A 237 5.95 -2.95 -24.17
C LYS A 237 5.02 -3.82 -25.02
N SER A 238 4.94 -5.11 -24.71
CA SER A 238 3.97 -5.97 -25.39
C SER A 238 2.57 -5.86 -24.77
N ARG A 239 1.53 -6.12 -25.56
CA ARG A 239 0.15 -6.20 -25.05
C ARG A 239 0.01 -7.30 -24.00
N THR A 240 0.66 -8.46 -24.20
CA THR A 240 0.69 -9.56 -23.23
C THR A 240 1.24 -9.09 -21.89
N GLN A 241 2.36 -8.34 -21.90
CA GLN A 241 2.93 -7.78 -20.68
C GLN A 241 1.99 -6.77 -20.02
N ALA A 242 1.34 -5.90 -20.79
CA ALA A 242 0.36 -4.95 -20.24
C ALA A 242 -0.86 -5.64 -19.61
N ILE A 243 -1.33 -6.76 -20.16
CA ILE A 243 -2.44 -7.55 -19.60
C ILE A 243 -1.99 -8.33 -18.37
N ALA A 244 -0.80 -8.94 -18.42
CA ALA A 244 -0.20 -9.66 -17.30
C ALA A 244 0.05 -8.75 -16.09
N GLU A 245 0.54 -7.52 -16.32
CA GLU A 245 0.69 -6.51 -15.27
C GLU A 245 -0.65 -6.08 -14.64
N ARG A 246 -1.77 -6.33 -15.33
CA ARG A 246 -3.13 -6.14 -14.80
C ARG A 246 -3.66 -7.38 -14.08
N GLY A 247 -2.87 -8.44 -13.95
CA GLY A 247 -3.25 -9.66 -13.24
C GLY A 247 -4.09 -10.63 -14.09
N TYR A 248 -4.19 -10.42 -15.40
CA TYR A 248 -5.00 -11.25 -16.29
C TYR A 248 -4.12 -12.08 -17.23
N ASP A 249 -4.64 -13.23 -17.65
CA ASP A 249 -4.06 -14.02 -18.73
C ASP A 249 -4.43 -13.40 -20.09
N ALA A 250 -3.43 -13.14 -20.93
CA ALA A 250 -3.63 -12.57 -22.25
C ALA A 250 -4.45 -13.48 -23.16
N GLU A 251 -4.27 -14.80 -23.08
CA GLU A 251 -5.02 -15.75 -23.91
C GLU A 251 -6.50 -15.80 -23.51
N GLN A 252 -6.77 -15.66 -22.21
CA GLN A 252 -8.14 -15.52 -21.72
C GLN A 252 -8.78 -14.22 -22.24
N VAL A 253 -8.09 -13.09 -22.11
CA VAL A 253 -8.58 -11.79 -22.58
C VAL A 253 -8.85 -11.79 -24.08
N ASP A 254 -8.01 -12.46 -24.87
CA ASP A 254 -8.20 -12.59 -26.32
C ASP A 254 -9.44 -13.40 -26.69
N ARG A 255 -9.69 -14.50 -25.96
CA ARG A 255 -10.91 -15.29 -26.13
C ARG A 255 -12.17 -14.49 -25.76
N GLU A 256 -12.10 -13.71 -24.68
CA GLU A 256 -13.20 -12.85 -24.25
C GLU A 256 -13.50 -11.76 -25.29
N ILE A 257 -12.48 -11.05 -25.77
CA ILE A 257 -12.62 -10.02 -26.81
C ILE A 257 -13.17 -10.62 -28.11
N ALA A 258 -12.70 -11.80 -28.53
CA ALA A 258 -13.23 -12.47 -29.72
C ALA A 258 -14.72 -12.82 -29.58
N ALA A 259 -15.12 -13.32 -28.40
CA ALA A 259 -16.51 -13.62 -28.08
C ALA A 259 -17.37 -12.35 -28.01
N GLU A 260 -16.84 -11.27 -27.44
CA GLU A 260 -17.49 -9.95 -27.39
C GLU A 260 -17.74 -9.41 -28.79
N HIS A 261 -16.72 -9.37 -29.65
CA HIS A 261 -16.87 -8.91 -31.02
C HIS A 261 -17.87 -9.77 -31.83
N ALA A 262 -17.95 -11.07 -31.56
CA ALA A 262 -18.98 -11.91 -32.17
C ALA A 262 -20.39 -11.53 -31.70
N ARG A 263 -20.57 -11.25 -30.40
CA ARG A 263 -21.84 -10.78 -29.84
C ARG A 263 -22.22 -9.39 -30.34
N GLU A 264 -21.27 -8.46 -30.41
CA GLU A 264 -21.46 -7.11 -30.94
C GLU A 264 -21.98 -7.15 -32.38
N ARG A 265 -21.34 -7.96 -33.24
CA ARG A 265 -21.80 -8.18 -34.63
C ARG A 265 -23.19 -8.80 -34.70
N ALA A 266 -23.51 -9.74 -33.80
CA ALA A 266 -24.81 -10.39 -33.77
C ALA A 266 -25.94 -9.44 -33.27
N LEU A 267 -25.62 -8.53 -32.36
CA LEU A 267 -26.57 -7.59 -31.75
C LEU A 267 -26.61 -6.21 -32.44
N GLY A 268 -25.71 -5.95 -33.38
CA GLY A 268 -25.61 -4.66 -34.05
C GLY A 268 -25.11 -3.53 -33.14
N LEU A 269 -24.28 -3.86 -32.14
CA LEU A 269 -23.70 -2.88 -31.20
C LEU A 269 -22.33 -2.40 -31.72
N ASP A 270 -22.08 -1.09 -31.70
CA ASP A 270 -20.77 -0.50 -31.99
C ASP A 270 -20.38 0.48 -30.86
N PHE A 271 -19.36 0.10 -30.09
CA PHE A 271 -18.84 0.89 -28.97
C PHE A 271 -17.55 1.66 -29.33
N ARG A 272 -17.13 1.63 -30.60
CA ARG A 272 -15.92 2.34 -31.04
C ARG A 272 -16.16 3.85 -31.04
N ARG A 273 -15.10 4.61 -30.72
CA ARG A 273 -15.11 6.06 -30.95
C ARG A 273 -15.19 6.33 -32.46
N PRO A 274 -16.06 7.25 -32.92
CA PRO A 274 -16.03 7.71 -34.31
C PRO A 274 -14.61 8.20 -34.67
N GLY A 275 -13.98 7.58 -35.67
CA GLY A 275 -12.65 7.97 -36.17
C GLY A 275 -11.44 7.15 -35.70
N SER A 276 -11.61 5.97 -35.09
CA SER A 276 -10.48 5.09 -34.74
C SER A 276 -9.93 4.36 -35.99
N PRO A 277 -8.59 4.31 -36.21
CA PRO A 277 -7.95 3.88 -37.47
C PRO A 277 -8.00 2.37 -37.78
N ALA A 278 -8.84 1.58 -37.11
CA ALA A 278 -9.00 0.14 -37.39
C ALA A 278 -9.93 -0.12 -38.60
N GLN A 279 -9.83 0.70 -39.65
CA GLN A 279 -10.49 0.47 -40.94
C GLN A 279 -9.42 0.18 -42.02
N GLY A 280 -9.13 -1.11 -42.12
CA GLY A 280 -8.34 -1.75 -43.17
C GLY A 280 -8.23 -3.19 -42.71
N VAL A 281 -9.00 -4.15 -43.23
CA VAL A 281 -9.16 -4.50 -44.63
C VAL A 281 -10.56 -5.09 -44.80
N GLN A 282 -11.48 -4.42 -45.51
CA GLN A 282 -12.60 -5.13 -46.12
C GLN A 282 -12.08 -5.72 -47.42
N ALA A 283 -11.89 -7.05 -47.45
CA ALA A 283 -11.61 -7.77 -48.67
C ALA A 283 -12.81 -7.61 -49.61
N MET A 284 -12.64 -6.83 -50.68
CA MET A 284 -13.58 -6.84 -51.79
C MET A 284 -13.42 -8.15 -52.56
N PRO A 285 -14.51 -8.82 -52.98
CA PRO A 285 -14.40 -9.97 -53.87
C PRO A 285 -13.93 -9.50 -55.25
N VAL A 286 -12.88 -10.12 -55.76
CA VAL A 286 -12.42 -9.93 -57.14
C VAL A 286 -13.39 -10.67 -58.07
N GLU A 287 -14.33 -9.96 -58.67
CA GLU A 287 -15.03 -10.44 -59.87
C GLU A 287 -14.17 -10.18 -61.10
N GLY A 288 -14.09 -11.19 -61.97
CA GLY A 288 -13.09 -11.34 -63.02
C GLY A 288 -13.11 -10.23 -64.07
N ILE A 289 -11.91 -9.79 -64.43
CA ILE A 289 -11.63 -8.98 -65.62
C ILE A 289 -10.81 -9.86 -66.57
N ASP A 290 -11.41 -10.08 -67.74
CA ASP A 290 -10.96 -10.82 -68.92
C ASP A 290 -9.63 -10.25 -69.47
N PRO A 291 -8.59 -11.05 -69.75
CA PRO A 291 -7.29 -10.55 -70.18
C PRO A 291 -7.24 -10.49 -71.71
N ASP A 292 -7.99 -9.58 -72.34
CA ASP A 292 -7.68 -9.18 -73.71
C ASP A 292 -8.22 -7.78 -74.03
N GLN A 293 -7.41 -6.76 -73.73
CA GLN A 293 -7.42 -5.51 -74.48
C GLN A 293 -6.05 -4.85 -74.36
N THR A 294 -5.35 -4.89 -75.49
CA THR A 294 -4.04 -4.32 -75.77
C THR A 294 -4.04 -2.80 -75.78
N ASP A 295 -2.93 -2.25 -75.28
CA ASP A 295 -2.17 -1.13 -75.86
C ASP A 295 -2.70 0.30 -75.66
N GLN A 296 -1.94 1.14 -74.94
CA GLN A 296 -1.21 2.30 -75.50
C GLN A 296 -0.82 3.32 -74.42
N THR A 297 0.49 3.62 -74.36
CA THR A 297 1.11 4.93 -74.03
C THR A 297 0.88 5.48 -72.60
N ASP A 298 1.77 6.22 -71.94
CA ASP A 298 2.83 7.12 -72.40
C ASP A 298 3.80 7.38 -71.22
N ASP A 299 5.05 7.66 -71.56
CA ASP A 299 6.12 8.08 -70.66
C ASP A 299 5.89 9.51 -70.12
N ALA A 300 6.19 9.76 -68.84
CA ALA A 300 6.65 11.06 -68.32
C ALA A 300 7.12 10.90 -66.86
N GLN A 301 8.41 10.65 -66.64
CA GLN A 301 9.47 11.64 -66.36
C GLN A 301 9.27 12.47 -65.08
N ASP A 302 10.15 12.12 -64.15
CA ASP A 302 10.55 12.74 -62.90
C ASP A 302 11.24 14.09 -63.13
N HIS A 303 10.78 15.15 -62.45
CA HIS A 303 11.55 16.38 -62.21
C HIS A 303 11.09 17.06 -60.91
N PRO A 304 12.02 17.42 -60.00
CA PRO A 304 11.72 18.19 -58.79
C PRO A 304 11.68 19.70 -59.09
N ARG A 305 10.85 20.45 -58.36
CA ARG A 305 10.86 21.93 -58.39
C ARG A 305 11.52 22.49 -57.13
N GLU A 306 12.52 23.34 -57.38
CA GLU A 306 13.20 24.23 -56.44
C GLU A 306 12.32 25.44 -56.07
N GLU A 307 12.63 25.98 -54.89
CA GLU A 307 12.50 27.34 -54.35
C GLU A 307 11.60 28.38 -55.06
N GLU A 308 10.70 28.98 -54.28
CA GLU A 308 10.34 30.39 -54.48
C GLU A 308 10.15 31.09 -53.12
N ASP A 309 10.72 32.29 -53.09
CA ASP A 309 11.04 33.14 -51.97
C ASP A 309 9.93 34.19 -51.76
N GLN A 310 9.60 34.46 -50.49
CA GLN A 310 9.15 35.76 -49.94
C GLN A 310 7.79 36.37 -50.36
N PRO A 311 7.26 37.38 -49.64
CA PRO A 311 7.87 38.31 -48.66
C PRO A 311 7.69 38.00 -47.16
#